data_AF-A0A7V9DJL1-F1
#
_entry.id   AF-A0A7V9DJL1-F1
#
_cell.length_a   1.000
_cell.length_b   1.000
_cell.length_c   1.000
_cell.angle_alpha   90.00
_cell.angle_beta   90.00
_cell.angle_gamma   90.00
#
_symmetry.space_group_name_H-M   'P 1'
#
loop_
_entity.id
_entity.type
_entity.pdbx_description
1 polymer ?
#
loop_
_entity_poly.entity_id
_entity_poly.type
_entity_poly.pdbx_seq_one_letter_code
_entity_poly.pdbx_strand_id
1 'polypeptide(L)'
;LQVRALPSVGRTAGQTFAISTAGSIAGTFVTAFWLIPELGIEQLFVFAAALLFATTTLVGAAARRPALIAAGLVLATATSGYAISLGTQHIDPLSASSARNWSPLYRTRGYGYLDPRDPQAVVEAEGLKVVFAEDTRYHRLAVVDDADSRYLRFDNSLQSAMYLEEPFRTRYRYTDLFHLGIAYNADARRVLYVGLGAGSSEKRLWRDFPHVQIDAVELDPVVVDVAYRYFHLPRDPRLRVEVGDGRRYLAESERRFDVIVIDAFFADAIPAHLVTQEFLGLVRTRLAPGGVVVTNAIGALGGPGSRLFRSIYKTYRTVFPSVLVHPAILPGDRGDDQYRNLIVVATEKAAPGRGQLADRWDGLRARFPSAPDLRKPILDRRDTEIPTADVPVLTDDYAPTDALLLLFQ
;
A
#
# COMPACT_ATOMS: atom_id res chain seq x y z
N LEU A 1 -20.55 -45.74 15.97
CA LEU A 1 -22.01 -45.91 16.14
C LEU A 1 -22.44 -47.17 15.40
N GLN A 2 -23.15 -48.11 16.04
CA GLN A 2 -23.73 -49.28 15.35
C GLN A 2 -25.23 -49.06 15.13
N VAL A 3 -25.70 -49.20 13.89
CA VAL A 3 -27.13 -49.27 13.59
C VAL A 3 -27.64 -50.66 14.00
N ARG A 4 -28.70 -50.72 14.82
CA ARG A 4 -29.29 -51.99 15.29
C ARG A 4 -30.74 -52.23 14.86
N ALA A 5 -31.44 -51.24 14.28
CA ALA A 5 -32.77 -51.42 13.70
C ALA A 5 -33.09 -50.35 12.65
N LEU A 6 -33.94 -50.69 11.67
CA LEU A 6 -34.41 -49.77 10.62
C LEU A 6 -34.99 -48.43 11.15
N PRO A 7 -35.84 -48.41 12.20
CA PRO A 7 -36.40 -47.15 12.72
C PRO A 7 -35.38 -46.18 13.33
N SER A 8 -34.17 -46.63 13.72
CA SER A 8 -33.15 -45.73 14.27
C SER A 8 -32.35 -44.99 13.20
N VAL A 9 -32.35 -45.47 11.94
CA VAL A 9 -31.50 -44.97 10.86
C VAL A 9 -31.69 -43.47 10.62
N GLY A 10 -32.94 -43.02 10.48
CA GLY A 10 -33.24 -41.60 10.21
C GLY A 10 -32.77 -40.67 11.33
N ARG A 11 -32.92 -41.07 12.60
CA ARG A 11 -32.46 -40.28 13.76
C ARG A 11 -30.93 -40.24 13.84
N THR A 12 -30.26 -41.37 13.63
CA THR A 12 -28.79 -41.44 13.62
C THR A 12 -28.19 -40.65 12.45
N ALA A 13 -28.81 -40.71 11.26
CA ALA A 13 -28.40 -39.90 10.11
C ALA A 13 -28.58 -38.40 10.38
N GLY A 14 -29.75 -37.97 10.87
CA GLY A 14 -30.02 -36.57 11.20
C GLY A 14 -29.08 -36.02 12.28
N GLN A 15 -28.79 -36.79 13.34
CA GLN A 15 -27.81 -36.41 14.36
C GLN A 15 -26.39 -36.32 13.80
N THR A 16 -25.99 -37.26 12.93
CA THR A 16 -24.66 -37.24 12.29
C THR A 16 -24.52 -36.02 11.38
N PHE A 17 -25.57 -35.68 10.63
CA PHE A 17 -25.62 -34.49 9.78
C PHE A 17 -25.54 -33.20 10.61
N ALA A 18 -26.35 -33.07 11.66
CA ALA A 18 -26.34 -31.89 12.53
C ALA A 18 -25.00 -31.66 13.24
N ILE A 19 -24.35 -32.73 13.71
CA ILE A 19 -23.00 -32.67 14.30
C ILE A 19 -21.97 -32.26 13.24
N SER A 20 -22.08 -32.80 12.01
CA SER A 20 -21.23 -32.41 10.88
C SER A 20 -21.37 -30.92 10.56
N THR A 21 -22.60 -30.42 10.38
CA THR A 21 -22.86 -28.99 10.11
C THR A 21 -22.34 -28.08 11.22
N ALA A 22 -22.59 -28.40 12.49
CA ALA A 22 -22.09 -27.63 13.62
C ALA A 22 -20.54 -27.64 13.67
N GLY A 23 -19.92 -28.79 13.42
CA GLY A 23 -18.46 -28.94 13.34
C GLY A 23 -17.84 -28.18 12.17
N SER A 24 -18.47 -28.17 10.99
CA SER A 24 -18.03 -27.37 9.84
C SER A 24 -18.11 -25.87 10.12
N ILE A 25 -19.21 -25.38 10.69
CA ILE A 25 -19.36 -23.97 11.06
C ILE A 25 -18.28 -23.58 12.08
N ALA A 26 -18.16 -24.33 13.18
CA ALA A 26 -17.17 -24.07 14.21
C ALA A 26 -15.73 -24.12 13.65
N GLY A 27 -15.43 -25.11 12.81
CA GLY A 27 -14.12 -25.24 12.15
C GLY A 27 -13.77 -24.05 11.25
N THR A 28 -14.73 -23.53 10.47
CA THR A 28 -14.53 -22.32 9.65
C THR A 28 -14.25 -21.10 10.53
N PHE A 29 -15.03 -20.88 11.60
CA PHE A 29 -14.80 -19.75 12.51
C PHE A 29 -13.45 -19.86 13.26
N VAL A 30 -13.11 -21.03 13.80
CA VAL A 30 -11.83 -21.27 14.48
C VAL A 30 -10.65 -21.10 13.53
N THR A 31 -10.78 -21.51 12.27
CA THR A 31 -9.72 -21.31 11.27
C THR A 31 -9.54 -19.83 10.94
N ALA A 32 -10.63 -19.12 10.62
CA ALA A 32 -10.57 -17.74 10.16
C ALA A 32 -10.21 -16.72 11.25
N PHE A 33 -10.68 -16.93 12.49
CA PHE A 33 -10.57 -15.94 13.57
C PHE A 33 -9.55 -16.30 14.67
N TRP A 34 -8.94 -17.49 14.62
CA TRP A 34 -7.92 -17.88 15.61
C TRP A 34 -6.68 -18.54 14.97
N LEU A 35 -6.84 -19.61 14.18
CA LEU A 35 -5.68 -20.32 13.63
C LEU A 35 -4.92 -19.49 12.58
N ILE A 36 -5.61 -18.77 11.69
CA ILE A 36 -4.95 -17.91 10.69
C ILE A 36 -4.19 -16.75 11.37
N PRO A 37 -4.78 -15.98 12.31
CA PRO A 37 -4.05 -14.93 13.03
C PRO A 37 -2.85 -15.41 13.87
N GLU A 38 -2.96 -16.54 14.57
CA GLU A 38 -1.93 -16.98 15.54
C GLU A 38 -0.81 -17.83 14.91
N LEU A 39 -1.08 -18.56 13.80
CA LEU A 39 -0.13 -19.48 13.17
C LEU A 39 0.29 -19.06 11.76
N GLY A 40 -0.47 -18.17 11.11
CA GLY A 40 -0.29 -17.83 9.70
C GLY A 40 -0.71 -18.94 8.74
N ILE A 41 -0.94 -18.55 7.48
CA ILE A 41 -1.48 -19.44 6.44
C ILE A 41 -0.47 -20.55 6.05
N GLU A 42 0.83 -20.24 6.03
CA GLU A 42 1.88 -21.20 5.66
C GLU A 42 1.96 -22.38 6.66
N GLN A 43 1.98 -22.10 7.97
CA GLN A 43 2.00 -23.16 8.99
C GLN A 43 0.71 -23.99 8.97
N LEU A 44 -0.44 -23.36 8.73
CA LEU A 44 -1.74 -24.03 8.61
C LEU A 44 -1.78 -25.05 7.47
N PHE A 45 -1.30 -24.69 6.27
CA PHE A 45 -1.20 -25.63 5.15
C PHE A 45 -0.28 -26.81 5.46
N VAL A 46 0.85 -26.53 6.11
CA VAL A 46 1.84 -27.55 6.48
C VAL A 46 1.30 -28.50 7.57
N PHE A 47 0.59 -27.97 8.57
CA PHE A 47 -0.12 -28.78 9.57
C PHE A 47 -1.21 -29.65 8.94
N ALA A 48 -2.02 -29.10 8.03
CA ALA A 48 -3.04 -29.85 7.31
C ALA A 48 -2.44 -30.96 6.45
N ALA A 49 -1.33 -30.70 5.75
CA ALA A 49 -0.60 -31.72 4.99
C ALA A 49 -0.04 -32.83 5.89
N ALA A 50 0.59 -32.48 7.02
CA ALA A 50 1.08 -33.45 7.99
C ALA A 50 -0.04 -34.34 8.55
N LEU A 51 -1.22 -33.77 8.82
CA LEU A 51 -2.42 -34.50 9.27
C LEU A 51 -2.93 -35.49 8.20
N LEU A 52 -2.93 -35.10 6.92
CA LEU A 52 -3.30 -35.97 5.81
C LEU A 52 -2.31 -37.13 5.62
N PHE A 53 -1.01 -36.88 5.78
CA PHE A 53 0.01 -37.93 5.68
C PHE A 53 0.04 -38.87 6.89
N ALA A 54 -0.21 -38.35 8.10
CA ALA A 54 -0.46 -39.17 9.29
C ALA A 54 -1.70 -40.07 9.10
N THR A 55 -2.81 -39.51 8.60
CA THR A 55 -4.02 -40.27 8.27
C THR A 55 -3.74 -41.35 7.21
N THR A 56 -2.96 -41.03 6.18
CA THR A 56 -2.54 -41.98 5.14
C THR A 56 -1.70 -43.12 5.71
N THR A 57 -0.81 -42.83 6.65
CA THR A 57 -0.01 -43.82 7.37
C THR A 57 -0.89 -44.76 8.20
N LEU A 58 -1.86 -44.22 8.95
CA LEU A 58 -2.80 -44.99 9.77
C LEU A 58 -3.70 -45.90 8.92
N VAL A 59 -4.22 -45.39 7.79
CA VAL A 59 -5.01 -46.19 6.83
C VAL A 59 -4.13 -47.28 6.18
N GLY A 60 -2.87 -46.95 5.83
CA GLY A 60 -1.90 -47.92 5.32
C GLY A 60 -1.61 -49.06 6.31
N ALA A 61 -1.50 -48.73 7.61
CA ALA A 61 -1.30 -49.70 8.68
C ALA A 61 -2.54 -50.59 8.88
N ALA A 62 -3.74 -50.00 8.97
CA ALA A 62 -5.00 -50.75 9.08
C ALA A 62 -5.25 -51.67 7.88
N ALA A 63 -4.92 -51.21 6.66
CA ALA A 63 -5.03 -51.99 5.43
C ALA A 63 -3.85 -52.95 5.18
N ARG A 64 -2.85 -53.00 6.08
CA ARG A 64 -1.61 -53.78 5.95
C ARG A 64 -0.86 -53.56 4.61
N ARG A 65 -0.88 -52.34 4.08
CA ARG A 65 -0.21 -51.97 2.82
C ARG A 65 1.09 -51.19 3.11
N PRO A 66 2.27 -51.85 3.17
CA PRO A 66 3.51 -51.20 3.58
C PRO A 66 3.93 -50.03 2.69
N ALA A 67 3.58 -50.06 1.39
CA ALA A 67 3.82 -48.94 0.49
C ALA A 67 3.07 -47.64 0.90
N LEU A 68 1.86 -47.75 1.45
CA LEU A 68 1.11 -46.59 1.95
C LEU A 68 1.66 -46.08 3.30
N ILE A 69 2.15 -46.99 4.15
CA ILE A 69 2.84 -46.64 5.40
C ILE A 69 4.14 -45.88 5.08
N ALA A 70 4.95 -46.40 4.15
CA ALA A 70 6.19 -45.76 3.72
C ALA A 70 5.95 -44.40 3.07
N ALA A 71 4.99 -44.30 2.14
CA ALA A 71 4.64 -43.03 1.51
C ALA A 71 4.13 -42.00 2.52
N GLY A 72 3.22 -42.41 3.43
CA GLY A 72 2.71 -41.53 4.48
C GLY A 72 3.79 -41.05 5.44
N LEU A 73 4.72 -41.92 5.86
CA LEU A 73 5.84 -41.54 6.73
C LEU A 73 6.84 -40.60 6.03
N VAL A 74 7.23 -40.88 4.78
CA VAL A 74 8.16 -40.05 4.00
C VAL A 74 7.58 -38.67 3.72
N LEU A 75 6.29 -38.59 3.39
CA LEU A 75 5.63 -37.31 3.16
C LEU A 75 5.43 -36.55 4.47
N ALA A 76 5.04 -37.23 5.57
CA ALA A 76 4.95 -36.59 6.88
C ALA A 76 6.30 -36.06 7.38
N THR A 77 7.42 -36.77 7.20
CA THR A 77 8.75 -36.28 7.61
C THR A 77 9.25 -35.17 6.70
N ALA A 78 9.01 -35.24 5.39
CA ALA A 78 9.33 -34.14 4.46
C ALA A 78 8.54 -32.87 4.81
N THR A 79 7.23 -32.99 5.07
CA THR A 79 6.37 -31.87 5.48
C THR A 79 6.76 -31.33 6.86
N SER A 80 7.12 -32.17 7.84
CA SER A 80 7.63 -31.70 9.13
C SER A 80 9.00 -31.02 9.03
N GLY A 81 9.88 -31.52 8.15
CA GLY A 81 11.16 -30.86 7.85
C GLY A 81 10.94 -29.49 7.21
N TYR A 82 9.99 -29.39 6.28
CA TYR A 82 9.58 -28.12 5.69
C TYR A 82 8.95 -27.18 6.74
N ALA A 83 8.09 -27.68 7.63
CA ALA A 83 7.54 -26.94 8.78
C ALA A 83 8.64 -26.31 9.64
N ILE A 84 9.64 -27.12 9.99
CA ILE A 84 10.78 -26.67 10.79
C ILE A 84 11.60 -25.64 10.01
N SER A 85 11.83 -25.82 8.71
CA SER A 85 12.54 -24.83 7.88
C SER A 85 11.82 -23.48 7.72
N LEU A 86 10.49 -23.46 7.84
CA LEU A 86 9.69 -22.22 7.86
C LEU A 86 9.67 -21.59 9.27
N GLY A 87 9.59 -22.41 10.32
CA GLY A 87 9.62 -21.97 11.71
C GLY A 87 11.00 -21.45 12.15
N THR A 88 12.08 -22.02 11.61
CA THR A 88 13.41 -21.42 11.69
C THR A 88 13.53 -20.33 10.64
N GLN A 89 13.24 -19.08 11.00
CA GLN A 89 13.67 -17.92 10.21
C GLN A 89 15.21 -17.79 10.25
N HIS A 90 15.89 -18.67 9.51
CA HIS A 90 17.26 -18.40 9.06
C HIS A 90 17.19 -17.36 7.93
N ILE A 91 18.09 -16.40 7.99
CA ILE A 91 18.11 -15.24 7.08
C ILE A 91 18.85 -15.65 5.80
N ASP A 92 18.29 -16.62 5.08
CA ASP A 92 18.72 -16.99 3.74
C ASP A 92 18.09 -16.05 2.69
N PRO A 93 18.83 -15.70 1.62
CA PRO A 93 18.34 -14.77 0.60
C PRO A 93 17.14 -15.35 -0.16
N LEU A 94 16.10 -14.52 -0.35
CA LEU A 94 14.89 -14.88 -1.09
C LEU A 94 15.24 -15.38 -2.50
N SER A 95 14.90 -16.65 -2.80
CA SER A 95 15.25 -17.26 -4.08
C SER A 95 14.73 -16.45 -5.27
N ALA A 96 15.51 -16.38 -6.35
CA ALA A 96 15.14 -15.60 -7.54
C ALA A 96 13.85 -16.06 -8.23
N SER A 97 13.30 -17.24 -7.92
CA SER A 97 11.95 -17.66 -8.33
C SER A 97 10.86 -17.00 -7.49
N SER A 98 11.06 -16.86 -6.18
CA SER A 98 10.13 -16.16 -5.27
C SER A 98 9.99 -14.70 -5.68
N ALA A 99 11.09 -14.04 -6.03
CA ALA A 99 11.13 -12.62 -6.42
C ALA A 99 10.56 -12.30 -7.82
N ARG A 100 10.06 -13.28 -8.61
CA ARG A 100 9.83 -13.12 -10.06
C ARG A 100 8.40 -12.78 -10.52
N ASN A 101 7.49 -12.51 -9.59
CA ASN A 101 6.04 -12.33 -9.80
C ASN A 101 5.44 -11.04 -9.15
N TRP A 102 6.11 -9.87 -9.24
CA TRP A 102 5.87 -8.70 -8.35
C TRP A 102 5.38 -7.47 -9.16
N SER A 103 4.14 -7.02 -8.88
CA SER A 103 3.34 -5.96 -9.54
C SER A 103 3.11 -6.06 -11.08
N PRO A 104 1.99 -5.55 -11.64
CA PRO A 104 1.82 -5.36 -13.09
C PRO A 104 2.66 -4.20 -13.66
N LEU A 105 2.89 -3.16 -12.86
CA LEU A 105 3.50 -1.90 -13.29
C LEU A 105 4.98 -2.08 -13.70
N TYR A 106 5.66 -3.03 -13.07
CA TYR A 106 7.08 -3.33 -13.29
C TYR A 106 7.31 -4.50 -14.25
N ARG A 107 6.26 -5.19 -14.70
CA ARG A 107 6.33 -6.35 -15.60
C ARG A 107 6.50 -6.01 -17.09
N THR A 108 6.41 -4.72 -17.45
CA THR A 108 6.27 -4.25 -18.84
C THR A 108 7.52 -3.58 -19.42
N ARG A 109 8.63 -3.48 -18.68
CA ARG A 109 9.90 -2.90 -19.17
C ARG A 109 11.04 -3.93 -19.14
N GLY A 110 11.73 -4.09 -20.27
CA GLY A 110 13.01 -4.79 -20.40
C GLY A 110 14.10 -3.85 -20.90
N TYR A 111 15.36 -4.31 -20.91
CA TYR A 111 16.60 -3.51 -21.06
C TYR A 111 16.84 -2.56 -19.85
N GLY A 112 18.06 -2.17 -19.45
CA GLY A 112 19.40 -2.54 -19.95
C GLY A 112 20.37 -1.33 -19.87
N TYR A 113 21.23 -1.28 -18.84
CA TYR A 113 22.39 -0.37 -18.62
C TYR A 113 22.22 1.16 -18.86
N LEU A 114 22.35 2.00 -17.79
CA LEU A 114 23.33 3.13 -17.66
C LEU A 114 23.04 4.15 -16.51
N ASP A 115 24.09 4.95 -16.20
CA ASP A 115 24.21 6.19 -15.37
C ASP A 115 23.98 6.14 -13.84
N PRO A 116 25.02 6.38 -13.00
CA PRO A 116 24.96 6.30 -11.53
C PRO A 116 24.36 7.53 -10.81
N ARG A 117 23.39 8.25 -11.39
CA ARG A 117 22.77 9.46 -10.76
C ARG A 117 21.25 9.58 -10.83
N ASP A 118 20.54 8.59 -11.36
CA ASP A 118 19.07 8.60 -11.52
C ASP A 118 18.46 7.30 -10.94
N PRO A 119 17.21 7.27 -10.44
CA PRO A 119 16.76 6.21 -9.54
C PRO A 119 16.35 4.89 -10.24
N GLN A 120 16.94 4.57 -11.40
CA GLN A 120 16.86 3.26 -12.04
C GLN A 120 17.79 2.23 -11.37
N ALA A 121 17.81 2.23 -10.03
CA ALA A 121 18.16 1.03 -9.30
C ALA A 121 17.08 -0.01 -9.60
N VAL A 122 17.35 -0.84 -10.61
CA VAL A 122 16.88 -2.22 -10.55
C VAL A 122 17.30 -2.72 -9.17
N VAL A 123 16.33 -3.14 -8.38
CA VAL A 123 16.62 -4.01 -7.26
C VAL A 123 17.19 -5.27 -7.90
N GLU A 124 18.53 -5.37 -7.92
CA GLU A 124 19.19 -6.57 -8.42
C GLU A 124 18.64 -7.74 -7.61
N ALA A 125 18.15 -8.77 -8.30
CA ALA A 125 17.54 -9.94 -7.65
C ALA A 125 18.55 -10.80 -6.87
N GLU A 126 19.78 -10.29 -6.78
CA GLU A 126 20.92 -10.76 -6.02
C GLU A 126 21.30 -9.63 -5.05
N GLY A 127 20.92 -9.71 -3.76
CA GLY A 127 21.50 -8.83 -2.73
C GLY A 127 20.57 -8.17 -1.70
N LEU A 128 19.24 -8.13 -1.90
CA LEU A 128 18.36 -7.55 -0.87
C LEU A 128 18.45 -8.32 0.45
N LYS A 129 18.92 -7.63 1.49
CA LYS A 129 18.98 -8.16 2.85
C LYS A 129 17.69 -7.85 3.59
N VAL A 130 16.99 -8.88 4.08
CA VAL A 130 15.86 -8.69 4.99
C VAL A 130 16.38 -8.21 6.35
N VAL A 131 15.84 -7.09 6.82
CA VAL A 131 16.15 -6.47 8.12
C VAL A 131 15.06 -6.78 9.15
N PHE A 132 13.82 -6.84 8.69
CA PHE A 132 12.61 -7.12 9.48
C PHE A 132 11.52 -7.65 8.55
N ALA A 133 10.68 -8.58 9.02
CA ALA A 133 9.48 -9.00 8.32
C ALA A 133 8.42 -9.46 9.33
N GLU A 134 7.16 -9.09 9.10
CA GLU A 134 6.02 -9.42 9.95
C GLU A 134 4.76 -9.50 9.09
N ASP A 135 3.94 -10.54 9.29
CA ASP A 135 2.60 -10.64 8.68
C ASP A 135 1.60 -9.88 9.57
N THR A 136 1.10 -8.75 9.09
CA THR A 136 0.18 -7.89 9.83
C THR A 136 -1.29 -8.25 9.52
N ARG A 137 -2.24 -7.56 10.14
CA ARG A 137 -3.67 -7.66 9.78
C ARG A 137 -3.96 -7.22 8.34
N TYR A 138 -3.07 -6.43 7.73
CA TYR A 138 -3.28 -5.75 6.46
C TYR A 138 -2.35 -6.25 5.36
N HIS A 139 -1.07 -6.51 5.67
CA HIS A 139 -0.01 -6.79 4.70
C HIS A 139 1.02 -7.79 5.21
N ARG A 140 1.63 -8.55 4.31
CA ARG A 140 2.97 -9.12 4.56
C ARG A 140 4.01 -8.01 4.47
N LEU A 141 4.42 -7.48 5.61
CA LEU A 141 5.33 -6.35 5.71
C LEU A 141 6.77 -6.84 5.72
N ALA A 142 7.65 -6.17 4.96
CA ALA A 142 9.10 -6.36 5.09
C ALA A 142 9.88 -5.04 5.00
N VAL A 143 10.97 -4.97 5.77
CA VAL A 143 12.03 -3.97 5.63
C VAL A 143 13.23 -4.65 4.99
N VAL A 144 13.71 -4.12 3.87
CA VAL A 144 14.81 -4.68 3.10
C VAL A 144 15.84 -3.60 2.75
N ASP A 145 17.13 -3.95 2.83
CA ASP A 145 18.25 -3.07 2.50
C ASP A 145 18.93 -3.54 1.20
N ASP A 146 19.32 -2.58 0.34
CA ASP A 146 20.37 -2.78 -0.68
C ASP A 146 21.70 -2.14 -0.21
N ALA A 147 22.57 -1.72 -1.13
CA ALA A 147 23.86 -1.11 -0.82
C ALA A 147 23.80 0.35 -0.33
N ASP A 148 22.74 1.11 -0.66
CA ASP A 148 22.62 2.55 -0.32
C ASP A 148 21.26 2.95 0.29
N SER A 149 20.25 2.08 0.16
CA SER A 149 18.85 2.36 0.44
C SER A 149 18.17 1.25 1.26
N ARG A 150 17.27 1.68 2.14
CA ARG A 150 16.29 0.83 2.83
C ARG A 150 14.90 1.05 2.25
N TYR A 151 14.14 -0.03 2.07
CA TYR A 151 12.80 -0.03 1.48
C TYR A 151 11.78 -0.67 2.43
N LEU A 152 10.57 -0.12 2.40
CA LEU A 152 9.36 -0.69 3.00
C LEU A 152 8.55 -1.40 1.89
N ARG A 153 8.22 -2.65 2.13
CA ARG A 153 7.50 -3.55 1.22
C ARG A 153 6.20 -4.00 1.88
N PHE A 154 5.08 -3.85 1.19
CA PHE A 154 3.79 -4.44 1.57
C PHE A 154 3.40 -5.43 0.49
N ASP A 155 3.21 -6.70 0.89
CA ASP A 155 2.97 -7.80 -0.05
C ASP A 155 3.97 -7.70 -1.20
N ASN A 156 3.55 -7.93 -2.44
CA ASN A 156 4.44 -7.74 -3.59
C ASN A 156 4.36 -6.38 -4.34
N SER A 157 4.48 -5.29 -3.57
CA SER A 157 4.94 -3.97 -4.04
C SER A 157 5.90 -3.28 -3.03
N LEU A 158 6.80 -2.41 -3.53
CA LEU A 158 7.65 -1.52 -2.72
C LEU A 158 6.93 -0.17 -2.53
N GLN A 159 6.69 0.22 -1.28
CA GLN A 159 5.78 1.32 -0.95
C GLN A 159 6.53 2.61 -0.62
N SER A 160 7.67 2.52 0.05
CA SER A 160 8.47 3.70 0.42
C SER A 160 9.93 3.33 0.64
N ALA A 161 10.81 4.33 0.63
CA ALA A 161 12.25 4.11 0.72
C ALA A 161 13.01 5.29 1.33
N MET A 162 14.24 5.03 1.80
CA MET A 162 15.12 5.96 2.49
C MET A 162 16.59 5.64 2.17
N TYR A 163 17.39 6.65 1.82
CA TYR A 163 18.85 6.49 1.75
C TYR A 163 19.44 6.27 3.14
N LEU A 164 20.36 5.31 3.29
CA LEU A 164 20.97 4.95 4.57
C LEU A 164 21.81 6.11 5.15
N GLU A 165 22.68 6.71 4.33
CA GLU A 165 23.54 7.84 4.70
C GLU A 165 22.80 9.19 4.74
N GLU A 166 21.73 9.34 3.94
CA GLU A 166 20.94 10.58 3.85
C GLU A 166 19.46 10.34 4.21
N PRO A 167 19.12 9.97 5.46
CA PRO A 167 17.80 9.47 5.84
C PRO A 167 16.67 10.51 5.78
N PHE A 168 16.99 11.78 5.51
CA PHE A 168 16.05 12.88 5.27
C PHE A 168 16.04 13.35 3.80
N ARG A 169 16.72 12.63 2.90
CA ARG A 169 16.55 12.79 1.45
C ARG A 169 15.52 11.78 0.95
N THR A 170 14.60 12.27 0.14
CA THR A 170 13.55 11.51 -0.54
C THR A 170 14.16 10.54 -1.56
N ARG A 171 13.87 9.24 -1.42
CA ARG A 171 14.37 8.19 -2.33
C ARG A 171 13.45 7.94 -3.54
N TYR A 172 12.16 8.26 -3.40
CA TYR A 172 11.18 8.26 -4.49
C TYR A 172 10.75 9.69 -4.81
N ARG A 173 11.00 10.15 -6.05
CA ARG A 173 10.81 11.55 -6.46
C ARG A 173 9.38 12.08 -6.33
N TYR A 174 8.36 11.22 -6.40
CA TYR A 174 6.98 11.67 -6.19
C TYR A 174 6.75 12.23 -4.78
N THR A 175 7.50 11.78 -3.77
CA THR A 175 7.35 12.26 -2.38
C THR A 175 7.80 13.71 -2.19
N ASP A 176 8.67 14.23 -3.07
CA ASP A 176 9.01 15.66 -3.12
C ASP A 176 7.76 16.50 -3.48
N LEU A 177 6.91 16.01 -4.39
CA LEU A 177 5.75 16.74 -4.90
C LEU A 177 4.65 16.94 -3.86
N PHE A 178 4.66 16.27 -2.70
CA PHE A 178 3.74 16.63 -1.59
C PHE A 178 3.99 18.05 -1.05
N HIS A 179 5.21 18.59 -1.25
CA HIS A 179 5.52 19.98 -0.93
C HIS A 179 4.77 20.98 -1.82
N LEU A 180 4.10 20.53 -2.91
CA LEU A 180 3.15 21.35 -3.66
C LEU A 180 2.04 21.92 -2.76
N GLY A 181 1.65 21.24 -1.68
CA GLY A 181 0.68 21.78 -0.71
C GLY A 181 1.11 23.15 -0.17
N ILE A 182 2.39 23.29 0.20
CA ILE A 182 3.00 24.55 0.65
C ILE A 182 3.22 25.51 -0.53
N ALA A 183 3.53 25.01 -1.73
CA ALA A 183 3.62 25.87 -2.92
C ALA A 183 2.28 26.56 -3.23
N TYR A 184 1.16 25.83 -3.19
CA TYR A 184 -0.19 26.39 -3.41
C TYR A 184 -0.70 27.20 -2.19
N ASN A 185 -0.36 26.81 -0.96
CA ASN A 185 -0.72 27.49 0.28
C ASN A 185 0.52 27.82 1.14
N ALA A 186 1.21 28.93 0.80
CA ALA A 186 2.50 29.30 1.38
C ALA A 186 2.48 29.74 2.86
N ASP A 187 1.28 29.93 3.44
CA ASP A 187 1.05 30.30 4.84
C ASP A 187 0.58 29.12 5.70
N ALA A 188 0.56 27.90 5.14
CA ALA A 188 0.09 26.69 5.80
C ALA A 188 0.87 26.35 7.08
N ARG A 189 0.16 25.96 8.14
CA ARG A 189 0.74 25.62 9.45
C ARG A 189 0.34 24.25 9.97
N ARG A 190 -0.79 23.71 9.52
CA ARG A 190 -1.29 22.37 9.86
C ARG A 190 -1.46 21.54 8.61
N VAL A 191 -0.72 20.45 8.52
CA VAL A 191 -0.79 19.49 7.43
C VAL A 191 -1.26 18.15 7.99
N LEU A 192 -2.28 17.56 7.36
CA LEU A 192 -2.67 16.18 7.62
C LEU A 192 -2.06 15.28 6.54
N TYR A 193 -1.54 14.12 6.93
CA TYR A 193 -1.27 13.00 6.04
C TYR A 193 -2.25 11.86 6.31
N VAL A 194 -2.83 11.31 5.24
CA VAL A 194 -3.61 10.07 5.24
C VAL A 194 -2.76 9.01 4.56
N GLY A 195 -2.33 8.01 5.33
CA GLY A 195 -1.14 7.18 5.07
C GLY A 195 0.12 7.75 5.74
N LEU A 196 1.11 6.88 5.97
CA LEU A 196 2.46 7.22 6.45
C LEU A 196 3.54 6.43 5.69
N GLY A 197 3.32 5.13 5.47
CA GLY A 197 4.35 4.24 4.94
C GLY A 197 5.64 4.30 5.79
N ALA A 198 6.76 4.69 5.18
CA ALA A 198 8.05 4.84 5.89
C ALA A 198 8.26 6.21 6.58
N GLY A 199 7.25 7.10 6.58
CA GLY A 199 7.39 8.46 7.11
C GLY A 199 8.30 9.36 6.27
N SER A 200 8.53 9.01 5.00
CA SER A 200 9.52 9.64 4.12
C SER A 200 9.18 11.05 3.66
N SER A 201 7.90 11.40 3.54
CA SER A 201 7.47 12.73 3.10
C SER A 201 7.20 13.66 4.29
N GLU A 202 6.81 13.07 5.41
CA GLU A 202 6.40 13.66 6.67
C GLU A 202 7.64 14.17 7.41
N LYS A 203 8.66 13.32 7.60
CA LYS A 203 9.97 13.74 8.17
C LYS A 203 10.69 14.75 7.27
N ARG A 204 10.38 14.75 5.97
CA ARG A 204 10.93 15.70 5.01
C ARG A 204 10.30 17.08 5.19
N LEU A 205 8.98 17.17 5.12
CA LEU A 205 8.22 18.40 5.32
C LEU A 205 8.46 19.01 6.72
N TRP A 206 8.53 18.16 7.76
CA TRP A 206 8.85 18.52 9.15
C TRP A 206 10.21 19.20 9.32
N ARG A 207 11.20 18.80 8.50
CA ARG A 207 12.56 19.33 8.50
C ARG A 207 12.68 20.59 7.65
N ASP A 208 12.06 20.60 6.48
CA ASP A 208 12.13 21.70 5.53
C ASP A 208 11.29 22.92 5.97
N PHE A 209 10.20 22.71 6.72
CA PHE A 209 9.35 23.78 7.26
C PHE A 209 9.17 23.69 8.78
N PRO A 210 10.10 24.24 9.59
CA PRO A 210 10.04 24.18 11.07
C PRO A 210 8.77 24.77 11.72
N HIS A 211 8.02 25.61 10.99
CA HIS A 211 6.78 26.24 11.44
C HIS A 211 5.52 25.38 11.24
N VAL A 212 5.64 24.26 10.52
CA VAL A 212 4.53 23.34 10.24
C VAL A 212 4.36 22.33 11.38
N GLN A 213 3.10 22.07 11.72
CA GLN A 213 2.63 20.92 12.50
C GLN A 213 2.04 19.90 11.53
N ILE A 214 2.42 18.64 11.72
CA ILE A 214 2.01 17.49 10.93
C ILE A 214 1.25 16.53 11.86
N ASP A 215 -0.02 16.29 11.56
CA ASP A 215 -0.73 15.09 11.99
C ASP A 215 -0.64 14.08 10.83
N ALA A 216 -0.41 12.80 11.12
CA ALA A 216 -0.39 11.71 10.14
C ALA A 216 -1.23 10.54 10.67
N VAL A 217 -1.97 9.87 9.79
CA VAL A 217 -2.91 8.80 10.16
C VAL A 217 -2.61 7.56 9.33
N GLU A 218 -2.17 6.50 10.00
CA GLU A 218 -1.77 5.24 9.40
C GLU A 218 -2.67 4.10 9.91
N LEU A 219 -3.11 3.22 9.00
CA LEU A 219 -4.05 2.15 9.32
C LEU A 219 -3.40 1.02 10.12
N ASP A 220 -2.12 0.76 9.86
CA ASP A 220 -1.38 -0.36 10.42
C ASP A 220 -0.40 0.09 11.54
N PRO A 221 -0.58 -0.36 12.80
CA PRO A 221 0.33 -0.01 13.90
C PRO A 221 1.76 -0.53 13.69
N VAL A 222 1.96 -1.61 12.93
CA VAL A 222 3.29 -2.17 12.65
C VAL A 222 4.05 -1.25 11.69
N VAL A 223 3.36 -0.65 10.73
CA VAL A 223 3.95 0.37 9.83
C VAL A 223 4.45 1.57 10.62
N VAL A 224 3.69 2.03 11.63
CA VAL A 224 4.09 3.12 12.51
C VAL A 224 5.35 2.79 13.33
N ASP A 225 5.40 1.60 13.96
CA ASP A 225 6.59 1.17 14.71
C ASP A 225 7.80 1.01 13.79
N VAL A 226 7.61 0.46 12.59
CA VAL A 226 8.64 0.30 11.56
C VAL A 226 9.18 1.65 11.08
N ALA A 227 8.32 2.64 10.84
CA ALA A 227 8.74 3.99 10.46
C ALA A 227 9.63 4.65 11.52
N TYR A 228 9.28 4.48 12.80
CA TYR A 228 10.11 4.96 13.92
C TYR A 228 11.43 4.18 14.08
N ARG A 229 11.40 2.84 14.02
CA ARG A 229 12.57 1.97 14.28
C ARG A 229 13.58 1.92 13.13
N TYR A 230 13.10 1.83 11.90
CA TYR A 230 13.94 1.48 10.75
C TYR A 230 14.10 2.64 9.75
N PHE A 231 13.22 3.64 9.76
CA PHE A 231 13.22 4.77 8.81
C PHE A 231 13.42 6.14 9.45
N HIS A 232 13.88 6.20 10.70
CA HIS A 232 14.26 7.44 11.39
C HIS A 232 13.17 8.52 11.41
N LEU A 233 11.88 8.13 11.49
CA LEU A 233 10.79 9.08 11.70
C LEU A 233 11.00 9.83 13.04
N PRO A 234 11.00 11.17 13.07
CA PRO A 234 11.36 11.92 14.28
C PRO A 234 10.24 11.88 15.32
N ARG A 235 10.62 11.77 16.60
CA ARG A 235 9.72 11.95 17.75
C ARG A 235 9.78 13.40 18.22
N ASP A 236 8.96 14.27 17.61
CA ASP A 236 8.85 15.71 17.88
C ASP A 236 7.35 16.06 18.08
N PRO A 237 6.95 16.90 19.05
CA PRO A 237 5.56 17.34 19.23
C PRO A 237 4.87 17.97 18.00
N ARG A 238 5.64 18.38 16.98
CA ARG A 238 5.19 18.85 15.65
C ARG A 238 4.92 17.74 14.63
N LEU A 239 5.33 16.49 14.86
CA LEU A 239 5.00 15.35 13.99
C LEU A 239 4.34 14.26 14.83
N ARG A 240 3.03 14.11 14.63
CA ARG A 240 2.17 13.20 15.39
C ARG A 240 1.65 12.13 14.47
N VAL A 241 1.78 10.87 14.87
CA VAL A 241 1.18 9.74 14.17
C VAL A 241 0.06 9.16 15.03
N GLU A 242 -1.10 8.97 14.43
CA GLU A 242 -2.25 8.30 15.02
C GLU A 242 -2.54 7.00 14.23
N VAL A 243 -2.89 5.93 14.93
CA VAL A 243 -3.24 4.64 14.30
C VAL A 243 -4.76 4.60 14.06
N GLY A 244 -5.17 4.53 12.80
CA GLY A 244 -6.57 4.46 12.41
C GLY A 244 -6.81 4.62 10.91
N ASP A 245 -8.07 4.46 10.50
CA ASP A 245 -8.48 4.75 9.13
C ASP A 245 -8.59 6.27 8.91
N GLY A 246 -7.98 6.79 7.84
CA GLY A 246 -7.93 8.24 7.57
C GLY A 246 -9.30 8.88 7.30
N ARG A 247 -10.26 8.12 6.73
CA ARG A 247 -11.63 8.60 6.53
C ARG A 247 -12.40 8.65 7.84
N ARG A 248 -12.24 7.65 8.72
CA ARG A 248 -12.75 7.68 10.09
C ARG A 248 -12.18 8.86 10.87
N TYR A 249 -10.87 9.06 10.84
CA TYR A 249 -10.22 10.19 11.50
C TYR A 249 -10.80 11.53 11.03
N LEU A 250 -10.96 11.72 9.72
CA LEU A 250 -11.60 12.92 9.15
C LEU A 250 -13.07 13.04 9.54
N ALA A 251 -13.80 11.94 9.76
CA ALA A 251 -15.19 11.98 10.23
C ALA A 251 -15.27 12.39 11.71
N GLU A 252 -14.37 11.91 12.57
CA GLU A 252 -14.39 12.15 14.02
C GLU A 252 -13.68 13.45 14.44
N SER A 253 -12.67 13.91 13.69
CA SER A 253 -11.84 15.07 14.04
C SER A 253 -12.45 16.41 13.58
N GLU A 254 -12.76 17.30 14.53
CA GLU A 254 -13.21 18.68 14.22
C GLU A 254 -12.10 19.60 13.68
N ARG A 255 -10.85 19.14 13.60
CA ARG A 255 -9.71 19.95 13.15
C ARG A 255 -9.88 20.40 11.70
N ARG A 256 -9.31 21.57 11.39
CA ARG A 256 -9.17 22.09 10.03
C ARG A 256 -7.70 22.20 9.65
N PHE A 257 -7.39 21.73 8.45
CA PHE A 257 -6.02 21.62 7.93
C PHE A 257 -5.79 22.56 6.75
N ASP A 258 -4.59 23.12 6.69
CA ASP A 258 -4.20 24.08 5.65
C ASP A 258 -3.71 23.34 4.38
N VAL A 259 -3.24 22.10 4.55
CA VAL A 259 -3.03 21.09 3.51
C VAL A 259 -3.53 19.72 4.02
N ILE A 260 -4.17 18.92 3.17
CA ILE A 260 -4.43 17.49 3.41
C ILE A 260 -3.72 16.71 2.31
N VAL A 261 -2.79 15.83 2.69
CA VAL A 261 -2.10 14.89 1.80
C VAL A 261 -2.77 13.52 1.89
N ILE A 262 -2.98 12.88 0.74
CA ILE A 262 -3.50 11.51 0.64
C ILE A 262 -2.48 10.67 -0.13
N ASP A 263 -1.78 9.80 0.60
CA ASP A 263 -0.77 8.84 0.09
C ASP A 263 -1.01 7.43 0.66
N ALA A 264 -2.27 7.06 0.82
CA ALA A 264 -2.69 5.76 1.35
C ALA A 264 -2.83 4.73 0.22
N PHE A 265 -2.02 3.68 0.27
CA PHE A 265 -2.04 2.56 -0.69
C PHE A 265 -2.22 1.23 0.02
N PHE A 266 -3.01 0.35 -0.59
CA PHE A 266 -3.15 -1.05 -0.22
C PHE A 266 -2.66 -1.89 -1.40
N ALA A 267 -1.49 -2.53 -1.23
CA ALA A 267 -0.74 -3.23 -2.29
C ALA A 267 -0.46 -2.36 -3.55
N ASP A 268 -1.23 -2.50 -4.63
CA ASP A 268 -1.02 -1.81 -5.92
C ASP A 268 -1.99 -0.62 -6.14
N ALA A 269 -2.92 -0.31 -5.22
CA ALA A 269 -3.99 0.69 -5.44
C ALA A 269 -4.36 1.54 -4.20
N ILE A 270 -5.02 2.69 -4.43
CA ILE A 270 -5.65 3.47 -3.35
C ILE A 270 -6.94 2.76 -2.91
N PRO A 271 -7.20 2.59 -1.59
CA PRO A 271 -8.48 2.06 -1.10
C PRO A 271 -9.68 2.85 -1.63
N ALA A 272 -10.69 2.13 -2.14
CA ALA A 272 -11.85 2.70 -2.81
C ALA A 272 -12.56 3.81 -2.02
N HIS A 273 -12.72 3.62 -0.70
CA HIS A 273 -13.40 4.56 0.19
C HIS A 273 -12.64 5.88 0.43
N LEU A 274 -11.41 6.01 -0.08
CA LEU A 274 -10.56 7.22 -0.04
C LEU A 274 -10.52 7.98 -1.38
N VAL A 275 -11.33 7.57 -2.37
CA VAL A 275 -11.44 8.26 -3.67
C VAL A 275 -12.88 8.56 -4.11
N THR A 276 -13.88 8.32 -3.25
CA THR A 276 -15.29 8.58 -3.54
C THR A 276 -15.68 10.05 -3.38
N GLN A 277 -16.74 10.48 -4.07
CA GLN A 277 -17.30 11.83 -3.97
C GLN A 277 -17.67 12.19 -2.52
N GLU A 278 -18.18 11.24 -1.75
CA GLU A 278 -18.57 11.39 -0.35
C GLU A 278 -17.35 11.64 0.55
N PHE A 279 -16.27 10.86 0.35
CA PHE A 279 -15.01 11.08 1.06
C PHE A 279 -14.37 12.42 0.69
N LEU A 280 -14.32 12.78 -0.60
CA LEU A 280 -13.77 14.07 -1.01
C LEU A 280 -14.62 15.24 -0.47
N GLY A 281 -15.93 15.08 -0.37
CA GLY A 281 -16.82 15.99 0.35
C GLY A 281 -16.40 16.16 1.81
N LEU A 282 -16.17 15.06 2.52
CA LEU A 282 -15.66 15.06 3.90
C LEU A 282 -14.30 15.78 4.00
N VAL A 283 -13.31 15.44 3.15
CA VAL A 283 -12.01 16.11 3.07
C VAL A 283 -12.18 17.62 2.89
N ARG A 284 -13.06 18.05 1.98
CA ARG A 284 -13.39 19.46 1.75
C ARG A 284 -13.95 20.13 3.02
N THR A 285 -14.82 19.47 3.79
CA THR A 285 -15.32 20.05 5.05
C THR A 285 -14.24 20.21 6.12
N ARG A 286 -13.11 19.50 6.04
CA ARG A 286 -11.97 19.59 6.98
C ARG A 286 -10.81 20.48 6.49
N LEU A 287 -10.94 21.15 5.34
CA LEU A 287 -9.98 22.20 4.96
C LEU A 287 -10.18 23.48 5.78
N ALA A 288 -9.09 24.21 6.00
CA ALA A 288 -9.12 25.62 6.38
C ALA A 288 -9.47 26.50 5.15
N PRO A 289 -9.91 27.77 5.35
CA PRO A 289 -10.27 28.66 4.24
C PRO A 289 -9.18 28.82 3.18
N GLY A 290 -9.41 28.20 2.02
CA GLY A 290 -8.45 28.16 0.92
C GLY A 290 -7.22 27.28 1.16
N GLY A 291 -7.40 26.21 1.94
CA GLY A 291 -6.48 25.07 2.01
C GLY A 291 -6.50 24.21 0.74
N VAL A 292 -5.66 23.18 0.72
CA VAL A 292 -5.33 22.42 -0.49
C VAL A 292 -5.31 20.91 -0.18
N VAL A 293 -5.89 20.10 -1.07
CA VAL A 293 -5.70 18.64 -1.08
C VAL A 293 -4.58 18.28 -2.05
N VAL A 294 -3.69 17.37 -1.67
CA VAL A 294 -2.61 16.84 -2.52
C VAL A 294 -2.62 15.32 -2.47
N THR A 295 -2.96 14.67 -3.58
CA THR A 295 -3.24 13.23 -3.62
C THR A 295 -2.34 12.53 -4.62
N ASN A 296 -1.66 11.47 -4.18
CA ASN A 296 -0.93 10.58 -5.08
C ASN A 296 -1.90 9.60 -5.74
N ALA A 297 -1.96 9.59 -7.07
CA ALA A 297 -2.71 8.60 -7.84
C ALA A 297 -1.80 7.91 -8.84
N ILE A 298 -1.74 6.57 -8.79
CA ILE A 298 -1.02 5.78 -9.80
C ILE A 298 -1.90 5.66 -11.05
N GLY A 299 -1.33 5.96 -12.21
CA GLY A 299 -2.04 5.85 -13.49
C GLY A 299 -1.27 6.44 -14.66
N ALA A 300 -1.87 6.39 -15.84
CA ALA A 300 -1.40 7.12 -17.03
C ALA A 300 -2.25 8.38 -17.27
N LEU A 301 -1.71 9.35 -18.01
CA LEU A 301 -2.45 10.54 -18.47
C LEU A 301 -3.33 10.22 -19.71
N GLY A 302 -2.96 9.20 -20.48
CA GLY A 302 -3.67 8.73 -21.68
C GLY A 302 -3.59 7.20 -21.84
N GLY A 303 -4.09 6.68 -22.97
CA GLY A 303 -4.14 5.23 -23.22
C GLY A 303 -5.06 4.45 -22.25
N PRO A 304 -5.11 3.11 -22.33
CA PRO A 304 -6.00 2.29 -21.49
C PRO A 304 -5.77 2.46 -19.98
N GLY A 305 -4.50 2.52 -19.55
CA GLY A 305 -4.09 2.69 -18.15
C GLY A 305 -4.44 4.03 -17.50
N SER A 306 -5.06 4.95 -18.25
CA SER A 306 -5.57 6.20 -17.70
C SER A 306 -6.96 6.10 -17.07
N ARG A 307 -7.72 5.01 -17.30
CA ARG A 307 -9.14 4.91 -16.91
C ARG A 307 -9.39 5.18 -15.41
N LEU A 308 -8.65 4.53 -14.51
CA LEU A 308 -8.78 4.73 -13.06
C LEU A 308 -8.45 6.17 -12.66
N PHE A 309 -7.28 6.67 -13.07
CA PHE A 309 -6.85 8.04 -12.81
C PHE A 309 -7.85 9.09 -13.32
N ARG A 310 -8.40 8.90 -14.53
CA ARG A 310 -9.41 9.79 -15.12
C ARG A 310 -10.73 9.75 -14.36
N SER A 311 -11.11 8.60 -13.78
CA SER A 311 -12.27 8.47 -12.90
C SER A 311 -12.06 9.19 -11.56
N ILE A 312 -10.87 9.06 -10.95
CA ILE A 312 -10.45 9.83 -9.77
C ILE A 312 -10.51 11.34 -10.08
N TYR A 313 -9.85 11.80 -11.14
CA TYR A 313 -9.85 13.21 -11.56
C TYR A 313 -11.27 13.75 -11.83
N LYS A 314 -12.15 12.97 -12.47
CA LYS A 314 -13.57 13.32 -12.64
C LYS A 314 -14.28 13.51 -11.30
N THR A 315 -13.99 12.64 -10.32
CA THR A 315 -14.59 12.67 -8.98
C THR A 315 -14.08 13.85 -8.15
N TYR A 316 -12.80 14.23 -8.26
CA TYR A 316 -12.31 15.49 -7.69
C TYR A 316 -13.04 16.72 -8.27
N ARG A 317 -13.35 16.72 -9.59
CA ARG A 317 -14.08 17.81 -10.26
C ARG A 317 -15.56 17.94 -9.86
N THR A 318 -16.18 16.94 -9.21
CA THR A 318 -17.54 17.11 -8.65
C THR A 318 -17.56 17.81 -7.29
N VAL A 319 -16.40 17.90 -6.61
CA VAL A 319 -16.27 18.45 -5.26
C VAL A 319 -15.50 19.76 -5.21
N PHE A 320 -14.46 19.93 -6.04
CA PHE A 320 -13.55 21.08 -6.04
C PHE A 320 -13.61 21.85 -7.37
N PRO A 321 -13.65 23.20 -7.35
CA PRO A 321 -13.68 24.01 -8.57
C PRO A 321 -12.32 24.06 -9.30
N SER A 322 -11.20 23.97 -8.57
CA SER A 322 -9.86 23.85 -9.15
C SER A 322 -9.31 22.46 -8.88
N VAL A 323 -9.02 21.70 -9.93
CA VAL A 323 -8.35 20.39 -9.88
C VAL A 323 -7.24 20.36 -10.92
N LEU A 324 -6.02 20.11 -10.46
CA LEU A 324 -4.77 20.28 -11.19
C LEU A 324 -3.94 19.01 -11.11
N VAL A 325 -3.09 18.74 -12.11
CA VAL A 325 -2.36 17.48 -12.20
C VAL A 325 -0.87 17.74 -12.44
N HIS A 326 -0.05 17.32 -11.49
CA HIS A 326 1.42 17.35 -11.56
C HIS A 326 1.93 15.91 -11.75
N PRO A 327 2.28 15.49 -12.98
CA PRO A 327 2.90 14.19 -13.19
C PRO A 327 4.31 14.17 -12.58
N ALA A 328 4.64 13.12 -11.84
CA ALA A 328 6.03 12.80 -11.52
C ALA A 328 6.68 12.22 -12.79
N ILE A 329 7.42 13.06 -13.52
CA ILE A 329 8.13 12.67 -14.74
C ILE A 329 9.59 12.33 -14.37
N LEU A 330 10.02 11.10 -14.63
CA LEU A 330 11.41 10.68 -14.48
C LEU A 330 12.18 10.81 -15.82
N PRO A 331 13.52 10.93 -15.79
CA PRO A 331 14.33 10.82 -16.99
C PRO A 331 14.06 9.50 -17.74
N GLY A 332 13.84 9.62 -19.06
CA GLY A 332 13.50 8.49 -19.92
C GLY A 332 11.99 8.24 -20.10
N ASP A 333 11.11 8.78 -19.25
CA ASP A 333 9.66 8.70 -19.48
C ASP A 333 9.26 9.43 -20.78
N ARG A 334 8.32 8.85 -21.52
CA ARG A 334 7.82 9.39 -22.80
C ARG A 334 6.33 9.17 -22.95
N GLY A 335 5.63 10.11 -23.58
CA GLY A 335 4.20 10.01 -23.83
C GLY A 335 3.33 10.13 -22.57
N ASP A 336 2.02 10.13 -22.81
CA ASP A 336 0.98 10.24 -21.78
C ASP A 336 0.51 8.85 -21.28
N ASP A 337 0.80 7.77 -22.01
CA ASP A 337 0.31 6.40 -21.80
C ASP A 337 1.09 5.58 -20.75
N GLN A 338 2.29 6.03 -20.39
CA GLN A 338 3.10 5.36 -19.36
C GLN A 338 2.58 5.67 -17.94
N TYR A 339 2.35 4.60 -17.16
CA TYR A 339 2.02 4.67 -15.73
C TYR A 339 3.09 5.39 -14.92
N ARG A 340 2.67 6.26 -13.99
CA ARG A 340 3.52 6.92 -12.99
C ARG A 340 2.68 7.44 -11.82
N ASN A 341 3.30 8.08 -10.84
CA ASN A 341 2.61 8.87 -9.83
C ASN A 341 2.09 10.18 -10.45
N LEU A 342 0.79 10.40 -10.39
CA LEU A 342 0.10 11.59 -10.87
C LEU A 342 -0.46 12.33 -9.65
N ILE A 343 0.21 13.42 -9.28
CA ILE A 343 -0.14 14.18 -8.07
C ILE A 343 -1.29 15.13 -8.41
N VAL A 344 -2.48 14.81 -7.91
CA VAL A 344 -3.68 15.64 -8.03
C VAL A 344 -3.65 16.70 -6.94
N VAL A 345 -3.75 17.96 -7.33
CA VAL A 345 -3.87 19.11 -6.41
C VAL A 345 -5.25 19.73 -6.57
N ALA A 346 -6.01 19.82 -5.48
CA ALA A 346 -7.37 20.37 -5.50
C ALA A 346 -7.61 21.44 -4.42
N THR A 347 -8.37 22.47 -4.75
CA THR A 347 -8.68 23.59 -3.82
C THR A 347 -9.93 24.36 -4.25
N GLU A 348 -10.51 25.12 -3.32
CA GLU A 348 -11.61 26.06 -3.59
C GLU A 348 -11.17 27.38 -4.24
N LYS A 349 -9.89 27.75 -4.12
CA LYS A 349 -9.33 28.96 -4.74
C LYS A 349 -9.10 28.75 -6.24
N ALA A 350 -9.05 29.85 -7.00
CA ALA A 350 -8.59 29.80 -8.39
C ALA A 350 -7.11 29.37 -8.45
N ALA A 351 -6.77 28.52 -9.41
CA ALA A 351 -5.41 28.01 -9.60
C ALA A 351 -4.44 29.13 -10.01
N PRO A 352 -3.27 29.31 -9.34
CA PRO A 352 -2.21 30.17 -9.86
C PRO A 352 -1.65 29.63 -11.18
N GLY A 353 -1.18 30.53 -12.05
CA GLY A 353 -0.45 30.16 -13.25
C GLY A 353 0.88 29.49 -12.92
N ARG A 354 1.32 28.53 -13.75
CA ARG A 354 2.55 27.74 -13.49
C ARG A 354 3.79 28.58 -13.18
N GLY A 355 4.02 29.66 -13.93
CA GLY A 355 5.13 30.60 -13.66
C GLY A 355 5.03 31.25 -12.28
N GLN A 356 3.88 31.88 -11.96
CA GLN A 356 3.64 32.50 -10.65
C GLN A 356 3.81 31.52 -9.48
N LEU A 357 3.41 30.25 -9.66
CA LEU A 357 3.59 29.21 -8.66
C LEU A 357 5.06 28.80 -8.51
N ALA A 358 5.80 28.72 -9.62
CA ALA A 358 7.23 28.41 -9.62
C ALA A 358 8.05 29.52 -8.96
N ASP A 359 7.79 30.77 -9.30
CA ASP A 359 8.51 31.93 -8.74
C ASP A 359 8.18 32.12 -7.24
N ARG A 360 6.95 31.78 -6.82
CA ARG A 360 6.58 31.66 -5.40
C ARG A 360 7.33 30.51 -4.71
N TRP A 361 7.51 29.37 -5.37
CA TRP A 361 8.26 28.24 -4.80
C TRP A 361 9.74 28.58 -4.63
N ASP A 362 10.36 29.26 -5.60
CA ASP A 362 11.74 29.74 -5.45
C ASP A 362 11.87 30.75 -4.30
N GLY A 363 10.87 31.64 -4.15
CA GLY A 363 10.75 32.53 -2.99
C GLY A 363 10.45 31.83 -1.65
N LEU A 364 10.03 30.57 -1.66
CA LEU A 364 9.96 29.70 -0.46
C LEU A 364 11.32 29.03 -0.22
N ARG A 365 11.94 28.43 -1.24
CA ARG A 365 13.27 27.80 -1.15
C ARG A 365 14.37 28.77 -0.73
N ALA A 366 14.30 30.04 -1.16
CA ALA A 366 15.22 31.09 -0.70
C ALA A 366 15.15 31.36 0.83
N ARG A 367 14.03 31.02 1.48
CA ARG A 367 13.85 31.09 2.94
C ARG A 367 14.08 29.73 3.63
N PHE A 368 13.81 28.63 2.92
CA PHE A 368 13.92 27.25 3.38
C PHE A 368 14.81 26.45 2.41
N PRO A 369 16.15 26.65 2.45
CA PRO A 369 17.06 26.20 1.39
C PRO A 369 17.24 24.69 1.30
N SER A 370 16.81 23.93 2.32
CA SER A 370 16.74 22.48 2.23
C SER A 370 15.60 22.00 1.33
N ALA A 371 14.51 22.76 1.16
CA ALA A 371 13.30 22.35 0.44
C ALA A 371 13.57 21.89 -1.02
N PRO A 372 12.89 20.83 -1.50
CA PRO A 372 13.17 20.21 -2.78
C PRO A 372 12.93 21.15 -3.96
N ASP A 373 13.62 20.91 -5.08
CA ASP A 373 13.38 21.66 -6.30
C ASP A 373 12.12 21.15 -7.00
N LEU A 374 11.06 21.95 -6.94
CA LEU A 374 9.81 21.70 -7.65
C LEU A 374 9.63 22.62 -8.87
N ARG A 375 10.61 23.46 -9.26
CA ARG A 375 10.42 24.40 -10.38
C ARG A 375 10.06 23.66 -11.67
N LYS A 376 10.73 22.54 -11.97
CA LYS A 376 10.35 21.67 -13.09
C LYS A 376 9.00 20.95 -12.86
N PRO A 377 8.76 20.19 -11.78
CA PRO A 377 7.43 19.61 -11.47
C PRO A 377 6.24 20.60 -11.48
N ILE A 378 6.46 21.88 -11.17
CA ILE A 378 5.45 22.94 -11.26
C ILE A 378 5.20 23.36 -12.72
N LEU A 379 6.26 23.53 -13.51
CA LEU A 379 6.15 23.89 -14.93
C LEU A 379 5.65 22.72 -15.80
N ASP A 380 5.88 21.48 -15.40
CA ASP A 380 5.38 20.26 -16.06
C ASP A 380 3.88 19.98 -15.79
N ARG A 381 3.22 20.79 -14.94
CA ARG A 381 1.78 20.64 -14.61
C ARG A 381 0.91 20.63 -15.89
N ARG A 382 -0.02 19.67 -15.94
CA ARG A 382 -0.98 19.51 -17.04
C ARG A 382 -2.10 20.54 -16.92
N ASP A 383 -2.03 21.58 -17.75
CA ASP A 383 -3.08 22.61 -17.87
C ASP A 383 -4.16 22.26 -18.93
N THR A 384 -3.92 21.31 -19.83
CA THR A 384 -4.90 20.88 -20.83
C THR A 384 -5.93 19.92 -20.23
N GLU A 385 -7.19 20.06 -20.63
CA GLU A 385 -8.28 19.24 -20.08
C GLU A 385 -8.07 17.76 -20.36
N ILE A 386 -8.12 16.96 -19.30
CA ILE A 386 -8.10 15.51 -19.35
C ILE A 386 -9.55 15.05 -19.64
N PRO A 387 -9.82 14.31 -20.74
CA PRO A 387 -11.17 13.89 -21.08
C PRO A 387 -11.75 12.96 -20.00
N THR A 388 -13.05 13.07 -19.69
CA THR A 388 -13.72 12.27 -18.63
C THR A 388 -15.11 11.75 -19.01
N ALA A 389 -15.42 11.63 -20.30
CA ALA A 389 -16.76 11.21 -20.75
C ALA A 389 -17.03 9.71 -20.49
N ASP A 390 -16.07 8.85 -20.83
CA ASP A 390 -16.10 7.37 -20.83
C ASP A 390 -15.73 6.70 -19.49
N VAL A 391 -15.61 7.47 -18.41
CA VAL A 391 -15.25 6.98 -17.06
C VAL A 391 -16.29 7.41 -16.03
N PRO A 392 -16.58 6.59 -15.00
CA PRO A 392 -17.56 6.93 -13.97
C PRO A 392 -17.05 8.02 -13.01
N VAL A 393 -17.96 8.57 -12.21
CA VAL A 393 -17.64 9.18 -10.92
C VAL A 393 -17.59 8.04 -9.91
N LEU A 394 -16.65 8.07 -8.98
CA LEU A 394 -16.57 7.09 -7.89
C LEU A 394 -17.44 7.58 -6.72
N THR A 395 -18.36 6.74 -6.26
CA THR A 395 -19.21 7.01 -5.09
C THR A 395 -19.16 5.83 -4.13
N ASP A 396 -19.56 6.01 -2.88
CA ASP A 396 -19.63 4.90 -1.90
C ASP A 396 -20.49 3.73 -2.38
N ASP A 397 -21.60 4.03 -3.08
CA ASP A 397 -22.49 3.03 -3.71
C ASP A 397 -21.89 2.40 -4.99
N TYR A 398 -20.86 3.01 -5.59
CA TYR A 398 -20.27 2.58 -6.85
C TYR A 398 -18.79 3.01 -6.98
N ALA A 399 -17.89 2.24 -6.35
CA ALA A 399 -16.44 2.40 -6.48
C ALA A 399 -15.76 1.12 -7.02
N PRO A 400 -15.90 0.80 -8.31
CA PRO A 400 -15.32 -0.42 -8.91
C PRO A 400 -13.81 -0.28 -9.20
N THR A 401 -13.00 0.09 -8.21
CA THR A 401 -11.54 0.34 -8.36
C THR A 401 -10.80 -0.83 -8.98
N ASP A 402 -11.02 -2.02 -8.42
CA ASP A 402 -10.29 -3.24 -8.77
C ASP A 402 -10.75 -3.75 -10.14
N ALA A 403 -12.03 -3.58 -10.43
CA ALA A 403 -12.60 -3.87 -11.74
C ALA A 403 -12.11 -2.89 -12.82
N LEU A 404 -11.88 -1.62 -12.50
CA LEU A 404 -11.26 -0.65 -13.43
C LEU A 404 -9.77 -0.96 -13.71
N LEU A 405 -9.10 -1.73 -12.85
CA LEU A 405 -7.75 -2.28 -13.07
C LEU A 405 -7.76 -3.63 -13.82
N LEU A 406 -8.80 -4.46 -13.66
CA LEU A 406 -8.83 -5.84 -14.14
C LEU A 406 -9.71 -6.11 -15.37
N LEU A 407 -10.77 -5.33 -15.63
CA LEU A 407 -11.75 -5.62 -16.70
C LEU A 407 -11.26 -5.33 -18.13
N PHE A 408 -10.08 -4.73 -18.30
CA PHE A 408 -9.63 -4.17 -19.58
C PHE A 408 -8.13 -4.41 -19.86
N GLN A 409 -7.63 -5.62 -19.55
CA GLN A 409 -6.36 -6.15 -20.08
C GLN A 409 -6.55 -6.70 -21.49
#